data_AF-D4IJT9-F1
#
_entry.id   AF-D4IJT9-F1
#
_cell.length_a   1.000
_cell.length_b   1.000
_cell.length_c   1.000
_cell.angle_alpha   90.00
_cell.angle_beta   90.00
_cell.angle_gamma   90.00
#
_symmetry.space_group_name_H-M   'P 1'
#
loop_
_entity.id
_entity.type
_entity.pdbx_description
1 polymer ?
#
loop_
_entity_poly.entity_id
_entity_poly.type
_entity_poly.pdbx_seq_one_letter_code
_entity_poly.pdbx_strand_id
1 'polypeptide(L)'
;MIHYVDAEADFHRVFGGEIIRIAQRLREEGRIRHIGISSHNPAVARMAVETGLVDVLMFSVNPCYDLQPAGDDVEALWAEESYAGALRNIDPDRERLYELCERTGVGIDAMKVYGGGDLLNAENSPFGKAMTPVQCIEYALTRPGVASVMVGCRTQDEIRAALDWCGASPAERDYASAMAGMERFTWEGHCMYCGHCAPCSAGIDIATVHKFHNLAVAQGEIPETVREHYAALTHHASECIGCGACETRCPFGVEIVASMRRAAERFGY
;
A
#
# COMPACT_ATOMS: atom_id res chain seq x y z
N MET A 1 -14.58 8.73 -12.45
CA MET A 1 -14.58 7.77 -11.34
C MET A 1 -15.97 7.16 -11.24
N ILE A 2 -16.11 5.85 -11.41
CA ILE A 2 -17.33 5.11 -11.11
C ILE A 2 -17.27 4.77 -9.63
N HIS A 3 -18.18 5.34 -8.85
CA HIS A 3 -18.07 5.35 -7.40
C HIS A 3 -18.83 4.16 -6.78
N TYR A 4 -18.28 3.61 -5.70
CA TYR A 4 -18.91 2.62 -4.81
C TYR A 4 -19.18 1.26 -5.49
N VAL A 5 -18.13 0.63 -5.99
CA VAL A 5 -18.19 -0.73 -6.54
C VAL A 5 -17.63 -1.68 -5.46
N ASP A 6 -18.47 -2.03 -4.50
CA ASP A 6 -18.06 -2.77 -3.28
C ASP A 6 -18.55 -4.22 -3.25
N ALA A 7 -19.65 -4.54 -3.93
CA ALA A 7 -20.14 -5.91 -4.07
C ALA A 7 -19.86 -6.48 -5.47
N GLU A 8 -19.73 -7.81 -5.55
CA GLU A 8 -19.58 -8.51 -6.83
C GLU A 8 -20.75 -8.20 -7.80
N ALA A 9 -21.97 -8.06 -7.27
CA ALA A 9 -23.13 -7.65 -8.06
C ALA A 9 -22.97 -6.25 -8.68
N ASP A 10 -22.34 -5.31 -7.97
CA ASP A 10 -22.05 -3.97 -8.49
C ASP A 10 -21.03 -4.05 -9.61
N PHE A 11 -19.98 -4.87 -9.46
CA PHE A 11 -19.01 -5.13 -10.51
C PHE A 11 -19.70 -5.63 -11.79
N HIS A 12 -20.52 -6.69 -11.69
CA HIS A 12 -21.20 -7.26 -12.86
C HIS A 12 -22.17 -6.24 -13.49
N ARG A 13 -22.83 -5.42 -12.69
CA ARG A 13 -23.71 -4.35 -13.18
C ARG A 13 -22.93 -3.26 -13.92
N VAL A 14 -21.76 -2.88 -13.43
CA VAL A 14 -20.92 -1.84 -14.04
C VAL A 14 -20.23 -2.36 -15.31
N PHE A 15 -19.51 -3.46 -15.19
CA PHE A 15 -18.60 -3.98 -16.23
C PHE A 15 -19.30 -4.90 -17.24
N GLY A 16 -20.46 -5.49 -16.90
CA GLY A 16 -21.34 -6.16 -17.86
C GLY A 16 -22.41 -5.24 -18.48
N GLY A 17 -22.48 -3.99 -18.02
CA GLY A 17 -23.60 -3.09 -18.28
C GLY A 17 -23.31 -1.89 -19.17
N GLU A 18 -24.22 -0.93 -19.15
CA GLU A 18 -24.11 0.32 -19.92
C GLU A 18 -23.08 1.30 -19.33
N ILE A 19 -22.81 1.22 -18.01
CA ILE A 19 -21.94 2.16 -17.31
C ILE A 19 -20.51 2.11 -17.88
N ILE A 20 -19.91 0.92 -18.01
CA ILE A 20 -18.56 0.81 -18.57
C ILE A 20 -18.53 1.22 -20.05
N ARG A 21 -19.57 0.88 -20.82
CA ARG A 21 -19.69 1.28 -22.24
C ARG A 21 -19.74 2.79 -22.41
N ILE A 22 -20.46 3.48 -21.52
CA ILE A 22 -20.49 4.95 -21.49
C ILE A 22 -19.08 5.48 -21.15
N ALA A 23 -18.41 4.93 -20.15
CA ALA A 23 -17.07 5.38 -19.76
C ALA A 23 -16.05 5.21 -20.91
N GLN A 24 -16.05 4.05 -21.59
CA GLN A 24 -15.19 3.81 -22.76
C GLN A 24 -15.50 4.79 -23.90
N ARG A 25 -16.79 4.98 -24.24
CA ARG A 25 -17.18 5.96 -25.26
C ARG A 25 -16.75 7.38 -24.90
N LEU A 26 -16.92 7.81 -23.64
CA LEU A 26 -16.45 9.12 -23.20
C LEU A 26 -14.94 9.28 -23.31
N ARG A 27 -14.17 8.19 -23.11
CA ARG A 27 -12.72 8.19 -23.31
C ARG A 27 -12.35 8.30 -24.79
N GLU A 28 -13.01 7.53 -25.66
CA GLU A 28 -12.83 7.59 -27.12
C GLU A 28 -13.20 8.95 -27.71
N GLU A 29 -14.26 9.58 -27.19
CA GLU A 29 -14.67 10.95 -27.53
C GLU A 29 -13.72 12.03 -26.97
N GLY A 30 -12.71 11.65 -26.18
CA GLY A 30 -11.75 12.57 -25.55
C GLY A 30 -12.34 13.42 -24.42
N ARG A 31 -13.55 13.09 -23.94
CA ARG A 31 -14.24 13.83 -22.87
C ARG A 31 -13.70 13.50 -21.48
N ILE A 32 -13.17 12.29 -21.31
CA ILE A 32 -12.39 11.88 -20.15
C ILE A 32 -11.06 11.30 -20.63
N ARG A 33 -10.01 11.43 -19.81
CA ARG A 33 -8.69 10.87 -20.13
C ARG A 33 -8.50 9.46 -19.57
N HIS A 34 -9.09 9.20 -18.41
CA HIS A 34 -8.89 7.96 -17.65
C HIS A 34 -10.22 7.47 -17.10
N ILE A 35 -10.38 6.15 -17.04
CA ILE A 35 -11.48 5.46 -16.39
C ILE A 35 -10.98 5.03 -15.01
N GLY A 36 -11.67 5.46 -13.96
CA GLY A 36 -11.36 5.03 -12.61
C GLY A 36 -12.57 4.46 -11.90
N ILE A 37 -12.33 3.62 -10.90
CA ILE A 37 -13.35 3.08 -10.01
C ILE A 37 -12.99 3.30 -8.53
N SER A 38 -13.96 3.25 -7.62
CA SER A 38 -13.69 3.18 -6.18
C SER A 38 -14.25 1.92 -5.56
N SER A 39 -13.51 1.37 -4.58
CA SER A 39 -13.92 0.18 -3.82
C SER A 39 -13.30 0.16 -2.42
N HIS A 40 -13.92 -0.54 -1.48
CA HIS A 40 -13.40 -0.91 -0.17
C HIS A 40 -13.05 -2.41 -0.10
N ASN A 41 -13.56 -3.21 -1.05
CA ASN A 41 -13.41 -4.65 -1.06
C ASN A 41 -12.26 -5.05 -2.00
N PRO A 42 -11.16 -5.63 -1.50
CA PRO A 42 -9.99 -5.96 -2.33
C PRO A 42 -10.29 -6.99 -3.43
N ALA A 43 -11.24 -7.91 -3.22
CA ALA A 43 -11.62 -8.89 -4.22
C ALA A 43 -12.33 -8.22 -5.41
N VAL A 44 -13.26 -7.31 -5.14
CA VAL A 44 -14.01 -6.57 -6.17
C VAL A 44 -13.09 -5.58 -6.90
N ALA A 45 -12.23 -4.87 -6.16
CA ALA A 45 -11.22 -4.00 -6.75
C ALA A 45 -10.30 -4.77 -7.71
N ARG A 46 -9.86 -5.97 -7.31
CA ARG A 46 -9.02 -6.85 -8.15
C ARG A 46 -9.75 -7.25 -9.44
N MET A 47 -11.01 -7.70 -9.35
CA MET A 47 -11.82 -8.03 -10.53
C MET A 47 -11.89 -6.86 -11.52
N ALA A 48 -12.06 -5.64 -11.03
CA ALA A 48 -12.08 -4.44 -11.86
C ALA A 48 -10.73 -4.12 -12.51
N VAL A 49 -9.62 -4.23 -11.77
CA VAL A 49 -8.27 -4.01 -12.32
C VAL A 49 -7.94 -5.05 -13.40
N GLU A 50 -8.29 -6.32 -13.17
CA GLU A 50 -8.05 -7.43 -14.11
C GLU A 50 -8.79 -7.28 -15.45
N THR A 51 -9.80 -6.41 -15.55
CA THR A 51 -10.45 -6.10 -16.84
C THR A 51 -9.53 -5.40 -17.84
N GLY A 52 -8.46 -4.75 -17.36
CA GLY A 52 -7.60 -3.89 -18.18
C GLY A 52 -8.28 -2.58 -18.65
N LEU A 53 -9.47 -2.27 -18.12
CA LEU A 53 -10.21 -1.04 -18.49
C LEU A 53 -10.01 0.10 -17.48
N VAL A 54 -9.52 -0.20 -16.29
CA VAL A 54 -9.35 0.74 -15.18
C VAL A 54 -7.94 1.30 -15.20
N ASP A 55 -7.83 2.62 -15.19
CA ASP A 55 -6.56 3.37 -15.13
C ASP A 55 -6.24 3.84 -13.69
N VAL A 56 -7.27 4.09 -12.87
CA VAL A 56 -7.14 4.59 -11.50
C VAL A 56 -8.11 3.87 -10.56
N LEU A 57 -7.61 3.39 -9.42
CA LEU A 57 -8.39 2.78 -8.37
C LEU A 57 -8.38 3.68 -7.11
N MET A 58 -9.52 4.21 -6.70
CA MET A 58 -9.64 4.85 -5.39
C MET A 58 -9.96 3.80 -4.33
N PHE A 59 -9.02 3.54 -3.42
CA PHE A 59 -9.10 2.40 -2.48
C PHE A 59 -8.74 2.81 -1.05
N SER A 60 -9.33 2.15 -0.05
CA SER A 60 -9.01 2.43 1.35
C SER A 60 -7.63 1.90 1.70
N VAL A 61 -6.72 2.78 2.15
CA VAL A 61 -5.36 2.41 2.53
C VAL A 61 -5.01 3.07 3.86
N ASN A 62 -4.93 2.29 4.92
CA ASN A 62 -4.38 2.67 6.22
C ASN A 62 -4.05 1.40 7.02
N PRO A 63 -3.31 1.51 8.15
CA PRO A 63 -2.93 0.33 8.94
C PRO A 63 -4.09 -0.52 9.44
N CYS A 64 -5.24 0.08 9.78
CA CYS A 64 -6.43 -0.63 10.24
C CYS A 64 -7.05 -1.49 9.15
N TYR A 65 -7.26 -0.89 7.98
CA TYR A 65 -7.78 -1.60 6.81
C TYR A 65 -6.83 -2.71 6.37
N ASP A 66 -5.53 -2.46 6.41
CA ASP A 66 -4.53 -3.45 6.02
C ASP A 66 -4.44 -4.62 7.01
N LEU A 67 -4.86 -4.49 8.26
CA LEU A 67 -4.86 -5.59 9.22
C LEU A 67 -6.09 -6.51 9.13
N GLN A 68 -7.21 -6.00 8.62
CA GLN A 68 -8.48 -6.71 8.67
C GLN A 68 -8.80 -7.45 7.37
N PRO A 69 -9.44 -8.63 7.46
CA PRO A 69 -9.94 -9.33 6.29
C PRO A 69 -11.02 -8.51 5.57
N ALA A 70 -11.20 -8.79 4.28
CA ALA A 70 -12.23 -8.17 3.46
C ALA A 70 -13.64 -8.36 4.06
N GLY A 71 -14.43 -7.29 4.06
CA GLY A 71 -15.83 -7.30 4.48
C GLY A 71 -16.62 -6.19 3.78
N ASP A 72 -17.93 -6.41 3.64
CA ASP A 72 -18.84 -5.46 3.00
C ASP A 72 -19.36 -4.39 3.99
N ASP A 73 -19.12 -4.59 5.29
CA ASP A 73 -19.47 -3.64 6.35
C ASP A 73 -18.26 -2.78 6.72
N VAL A 74 -18.35 -1.51 6.33
CA VAL A 74 -17.31 -0.51 6.56
C VAL A 74 -17.24 -0.05 8.02
N GLU A 75 -18.34 -0.20 8.77
CA GLU A 75 -18.46 0.20 10.17
C GLU A 75 -17.86 -0.86 11.11
N ALA A 76 -17.87 -2.13 10.69
CA ALA A 76 -17.24 -3.22 11.42
C ALA A 76 -15.72 -3.01 11.61
N LEU A 77 -15.06 -2.21 10.78
CA LEU A 77 -13.63 -1.91 10.90
C LEU A 77 -13.24 -1.16 12.18
N TRP A 78 -14.18 -0.47 12.82
CA TRP A 78 -13.94 0.32 14.03
C TRP A 78 -14.47 -0.37 15.30
N ALA A 79 -15.07 -1.55 15.17
CA ALA A 79 -15.55 -2.34 16.28
C ALA A 79 -14.38 -2.99 17.04
N GLU A 80 -14.37 -2.93 18.38
CA GLU A 80 -13.33 -3.57 19.21
C GLU A 80 -13.24 -5.08 18.94
N GLU A 81 -14.36 -5.71 18.62
CA GLU A 81 -14.47 -7.14 18.31
C GLU A 81 -13.65 -7.54 17.07
N SER A 82 -13.51 -6.65 16.09
CA SER A 82 -12.75 -6.88 14.86
C SER A 82 -11.24 -6.94 15.09
N TYR A 83 -10.78 -6.50 16.27
CA TYR A 83 -9.39 -6.55 16.71
C TYR A 83 -9.19 -7.50 17.92
N ALA A 84 -10.20 -8.29 18.29
CA ALA A 84 -10.14 -9.21 19.43
C ALA A 84 -9.29 -10.47 19.16
N GLY A 85 -9.07 -10.81 17.89
CA GLY A 85 -8.17 -11.87 17.44
C GLY A 85 -6.76 -11.35 17.14
N ALA A 86 -5.75 -12.22 17.16
CA ALA A 86 -4.40 -11.85 16.72
C ALA A 86 -4.39 -11.62 15.20
N LEU A 87 -4.43 -10.35 14.77
CA LEU A 87 -4.23 -9.97 13.37
C LEU A 87 -2.72 -9.93 13.08
N ARG A 88 -2.32 -10.56 11.98
CA ARG A 88 -0.91 -10.73 11.60
C ARG A 88 -0.70 -10.24 10.18
N ASN A 89 0.26 -9.33 10.02
CA ASN A 89 0.67 -8.74 8.74
C ASN A 89 -0.48 -8.04 8.00
N ILE A 90 -0.17 -7.60 6.77
CA ILE A 90 -1.18 -7.08 5.84
C ILE A 90 -2.08 -8.24 5.39
N ASP A 91 -3.38 -7.98 5.28
CA ASP A 91 -4.35 -8.89 4.69
C ASP A 91 -3.87 -9.34 3.29
N PRO A 92 -3.76 -10.65 3.03
CA PRO A 92 -3.20 -11.13 1.77
C PRO A 92 -3.96 -10.68 0.51
N ASP A 93 -5.27 -10.43 0.59
CA ASP A 93 -6.03 -9.97 -0.58
C ASP A 93 -5.76 -8.49 -0.87
N ARG A 94 -5.56 -7.68 0.17
CA ARG A 94 -5.09 -6.29 0.04
C ARG A 94 -3.68 -6.21 -0.52
N GLU A 95 -2.77 -7.02 0.01
CA GLU A 95 -1.39 -7.08 -0.50
C GLU A 95 -1.36 -7.42 -2.00
N ARG A 96 -2.05 -8.49 -2.41
CA ARG A 96 -2.16 -8.88 -3.82
C ARG A 96 -2.74 -7.79 -4.71
N LEU A 97 -3.70 -7.00 -4.20
CA LEU A 97 -4.28 -5.89 -4.95
C LEU A 97 -3.25 -4.77 -5.16
N TYR A 98 -2.51 -4.38 -4.12
CA TYR A 98 -1.44 -3.38 -4.24
C TYR A 98 -0.39 -3.78 -5.26
N GLU A 99 0.05 -5.04 -5.19
CA GLU A 99 1.00 -5.61 -6.14
C GLU A 99 0.43 -5.63 -7.56
N LEU A 100 -0.81 -6.07 -7.74
CA LEU A 100 -1.48 -6.09 -9.03
C LEU A 100 -1.50 -4.68 -9.65
N CYS A 101 -1.96 -3.67 -8.90
CA CYS A 101 -2.05 -2.29 -9.36
C CYS A 101 -0.68 -1.74 -9.80
N GLU A 102 0.36 -1.90 -8.99
CA GLU A 102 1.74 -1.50 -9.33
C GLU A 102 2.18 -2.13 -10.66
N ARG A 103 1.95 -3.44 -10.81
CA ARG A 103 2.40 -4.19 -11.99
C ARG A 103 1.65 -3.84 -13.26
N THR A 104 0.35 -3.58 -13.16
CA THR A 104 -0.50 -3.26 -14.32
C THR A 104 -0.52 -1.77 -14.63
N GLY A 105 0.22 -0.95 -13.88
CA GLY A 105 0.27 0.50 -14.05
C GLY A 105 -1.03 1.20 -13.65
N VAL A 106 -1.87 0.57 -12.82
CA VAL A 106 -3.08 1.19 -12.29
C VAL A 106 -2.73 1.98 -11.04
N GLY A 107 -2.91 3.30 -11.11
CA GLY A 107 -2.62 4.17 -9.97
C GLY A 107 -3.68 4.02 -8.88
N ILE A 108 -3.24 3.81 -7.64
CA ILE A 108 -4.12 3.84 -6.47
C ILE A 108 -4.18 5.28 -5.94
N ASP A 109 -5.39 5.83 -5.85
CA ASP A 109 -5.70 7.06 -5.13
C ASP A 109 -6.19 6.68 -3.73
N ALA A 110 -5.28 6.71 -2.75
CA ALA A 110 -5.53 6.21 -1.41
C ALA A 110 -6.53 7.09 -0.67
N MET A 111 -7.66 6.51 -0.27
CA MET A 111 -8.66 7.17 0.58
C MET A 111 -8.61 6.61 2.01
N LYS A 112 -9.26 7.33 2.93
CA LYS A 112 -9.40 6.96 4.35
C LYS A 112 -8.08 6.82 5.10
N VAL A 113 -7.03 7.53 4.67
CA VAL A 113 -5.69 7.45 5.29
C VAL A 113 -5.67 7.78 6.79
N TYR A 114 -6.61 8.60 7.28
CA TYR A 114 -6.73 8.95 8.71
C TYR A 114 -7.68 8.06 9.49
N GLY A 115 -8.32 7.06 8.86
CA GLY A 115 -9.26 6.18 9.55
C GLY A 115 -10.45 6.91 10.16
N GLY A 116 -11.04 7.86 9.43
CA GLY A 116 -12.11 8.71 9.98
C GLY A 116 -11.66 9.72 11.04
N GLY A 117 -10.37 9.78 11.36
CA GLY A 117 -9.78 10.60 12.42
C GLY A 117 -9.30 9.78 13.62
N ASP A 118 -9.70 8.51 13.73
CA ASP A 118 -9.35 7.67 14.88
C ASP A 118 -7.85 7.39 14.97
N LEU A 119 -7.17 7.24 13.82
CA LEU A 119 -5.71 7.10 13.80
C LEU A 119 -4.97 8.33 14.35
N LEU A 120 -5.61 9.50 14.34
CA LEU A 120 -5.02 10.75 14.83
C LEU A 120 -5.30 10.98 16.33
N ASN A 121 -6.04 10.07 16.98
CA ASN A 121 -6.42 10.18 18.37
C ASN A 121 -5.90 8.96 19.16
N ALA A 122 -5.17 9.18 20.24
CA ALA A 122 -4.54 8.09 21.00
C ALA A 122 -5.55 7.17 21.72
N GLU A 123 -6.72 7.69 22.09
CA GLU A 123 -7.78 6.93 22.76
C GLU A 123 -8.58 6.09 21.77
N ASN A 124 -8.86 6.62 20.58
CA ASN A 124 -9.65 5.91 19.56
C ASN A 124 -8.79 4.98 18.69
N SER A 125 -7.50 5.29 18.53
CA SER A 125 -6.61 4.49 17.69
C SER A 125 -6.52 3.07 18.24
N PRO A 126 -6.74 2.04 17.41
CA PRO A 126 -6.60 0.65 17.85
C PRO A 126 -5.16 0.34 18.30
N PHE A 127 -4.20 1.20 17.95
CA PHE A 127 -2.81 1.09 18.32
C PHE A 127 -2.47 1.68 19.70
N GLY A 128 -3.45 2.28 20.39
CA GLY A 128 -3.25 2.95 21.68
C GLY A 128 -2.31 4.16 21.62
N LYS A 129 -2.06 4.66 20.40
CA LYS A 129 -1.21 5.82 20.10
C LYS A 129 -1.78 6.57 18.91
N ALA A 130 -1.69 7.90 18.97
CA ALA A 130 -2.00 8.75 17.82
C ALA A 130 -0.83 8.72 16.82
N MET A 131 -1.17 8.51 15.55
CA MET A 131 -0.30 8.81 14.42
C MET A 131 -0.46 10.28 14.05
N THR A 132 0.59 10.89 13.49
CA THR A 132 0.48 12.22 12.89
C THR A 132 -0.11 12.13 11.49
N PRO A 133 -0.69 13.22 10.94
CA PRO A 133 -1.11 13.26 9.54
C PRO A 133 0.01 12.88 8.57
N VAL A 134 1.24 13.34 8.84
CA VAL A 134 2.46 12.99 8.08
C VAL A 134 2.69 11.48 8.07
N GLN A 135 2.60 10.82 9.23
CA GLN A 135 2.80 9.36 9.33
C GLN A 135 1.72 8.58 8.60
N CYS A 136 0.44 8.99 8.69
CA CYS A 136 -0.65 8.36 7.97
C CYS A 136 -0.51 8.48 6.45
N ILE A 137 -0.11 9.66 5.96
CA ILE A 137 0.15 9.89 4.53
C ILE A 137 1.35 9.04 4.08
N GLU A 138 2.45 9.04 4.84
CA GLU A 138 3.64 8.24 4.52
C GLU A 138 3.29 6.74 4.45
N TYR A 139 2.53 6.23 5.42
CA TYR A 139 2.10 4.83 5.42
C TYR A 139 1.42 4.45 4.11
N ALA A 140 0.45 5.26 3.66
CA ALA A 140 -0.27 5.01 2.42
C ALA A 140 0.65 5.08 1.20
N LEU A 141 1.52 6.11 1.10
CA LEU A 141 2.43 6.30 -0.02
C LEU A 141 3.50 5.22 -0.14
N THR A 142 3.82 4.51 0.95
CA THR A 142 4.74 3.36 0.90
C THR A 142 4.09 2.07 0.37
N ARG A 143 2.76 2.03 0.16
CA ARG A 143 2.11 0.83 -0.43
C ARG A 143 2.35 0.77 -1.95
N PRO A 144 2.60 -0.42 -2.52
CA PRO A 144 2.65 -0.59 -3.98
C PRO A 144 1.38 -0.08 -4.67
N GLY A 145 1.54 0.53 -5.84
CA GLY A 145 0.48 1.07 -6.67
C GLY A 145 -0.03 2.45 -6.23
N VAL A 146 0.26 2.91 -5.01
CA VAL A 146 -0.22 4.21 -4.52
C VAL A 146 0.49 5.36 -5.22
N ALA A 147 -0.30 6.13 -5.97
CA ALA A 147 0.15 7.27 -6.76
C ALA A 147 -0.27 8.61 -6.12
N SER A 148 -1.36 8.62 -5.37
CA SER A 148 -1.85 9.80 -4.67
C SER A 148 -2.54 9.43 -3.36
N VAL A 149 -2.67 10.40 -2.47
CA VAL A 149 -3.40 10.30 -1.21
C VAL A 149 -4.46 11.38 -1.16
N MET A 150 -5.70 10.97 -0.92
CA MET A 150 -6.83 11.85 -0.69
C MET A 150 -7.08 12.01 0.81
N VAL A 151 -6.78 13.21 1.32
CA VAL A 151 -6.98 13.57 2.73
C VAL A 151 -8.32 14.29 2.94
N GLY A 152 -9.02 13.94 4.02
CA GLY A 152 -10.20 14.67 4.48
C GLY A 152 -9.80 15.75 5.47
N CYS A 153 -10.22 16.99 5.22
CA CYS A 153 -9.95 18.14 6.09
C CYS A 153 -11.21 19.02 6.23
N ARG A 154 -11.38 19.63 7.38
CA ARG A 154 -12.46 20.57 7.74
C ARG A 154 -11.93 21.96 8.05
N THR A 155 -10.68 22.08 8.49
CA THR A 155 -10.06 23.37 8.86
C THR A 155 -8.81 23.66 8.05
N GLN A 156 -8.40 24.93 8.01
CA GLN A 156 -7.13 25.31 7.38
C GLN A 156 -5.92 24.70 8.09
N ASP A 157 -6.00 24.51 9.41
CA ASP A 157 -4.92 23.89 10.18
C ASP A 157 -4.76 22.41 9.82
N GLU A 158 -5.87 21.69 9.60
CA GLU A 158 -5.83 20.31 9.10
C GLU A 158 -5.24 20.22 7.67
N ILE A 159 -5.51 21.22 6.81
CA ILE A 159 -4.86 21.32 5.49
C ILE A 159 -3.35 21.54 5.65
N ARG A 160 -2.92 22.46 6.53
CA ARG A 160 -1.50 22.71 6.79
C ARG A 160 -0.80 21.46 7.33
N ALA A 161 -1.41 20.77 8.29
CA ALA A 161 -0.86 19.55 8.87
C ALA A 161 -0.68 18.41 7.84
N ALA A 162 -1.57 18.32 6.84
CA ALA A 162 -1.38 17.39 5.72
C ALA A 162 -0.23 17.83 4.79
N LEU A 163 -0.13 19.14 4.49
CA LEU A 163 0.92 19.71 3.64
C LEU A 163 2.32 19.63 4.27
N ASP A 164 2.42 19.56 5.59
CA ASP A 164 3.70 19.38 6.30
C ASP A 164 4.44 18.12 5.83
N TRP A 165 3.73 17.11 5.31
CA TRP A 165 4.35 15.92 4.72
C TRP A 165 5.35 16.26 3.60
N CYS A 166 5.08 17.29 2.79
CA CYS A 166 5.96 17.73 1.70
C CYS A 166 7.34 18.20 2.20
N GLY A 167 7.42 18.72 3.42
CA GLY A 167 8.66 19.20 4.05
C GLY A 167 9.20 18.29 5.16
N ALA A 168 8.47 17.24 5.52
CA ALA A 168 8.79 16.39 6.65
C ALA A 168 10.10 15.62 6.45
N SER A 169 10.90 15.57 7.51
CA SER A 169 12.10 14.75 7.60
C SER A 169 11.76 13.25 7.64
N PRO A 170 12.72 12.35 7.34
CA PRO A 170 12.52 10.91 7.49
C PRO A 170 12.08 10.49 8.90
N ALA A 171 12.53 11.21 9.93
CA ALA A 171 12.12 10.94 11.32
C ALA A 171 10.65 11.30 11.58
N GLU A 172 10.15 12.40 11.00
CA GLU A 172 8.74 12.80 11.13
C GLU A 172 7.80 11.90 10.31
N ARG A 173 8.31 11.31 9.23
CA ARG A 173 7.61 10.34 8.39
C ARG A 173 7.58 8.93 8.98
N ASP A 174 8.37 8.65 10.02
CA ASP A 174 8.48 7.32 10.62
C ASP A 174 7.16 6.88 11.28
N TYR A 175 6.32 6.21 10.49
CA TYR A 175 5.10 5.56 10.95
C TYR A 175 5.37 4.23 11.66
N ALA A 176 6.51 3.58 11.40
CA ALA A 176 6.81 2.27 11.95
C ALA A 176 7.02 2.35 13.47
N SER A 177 7.58 3.46 13.96
CA SER A 177 7.70 3.74 15.40
C SER A 177 6.34 3.80 16.12
N ALA A 178 5.29 4.30 15.45
CA ALA A 178 3.94 4.32 15.99
C ALA A 178 3.29 2.93 16.00
N MET A 179 3.72 2.06 15.08
CA MET A 179 3.20 0.71 14.90
C MET A 179 4.01 -0.38 15.64
N ALA A 180 5.23 -0.09 16.08
CA ALA A 180 6.11 -1.05 16.74
C ALA A 180 5.71 -1.31 18.20
N GLY A 181 5.93 -2.54 18.66
CA GLY A 181 5.82 -2.92 20.07
C GLY A 181 4.38 -3.22 20.56
N MET A 182 3.46 -3.53 19.64
CA MET A 182 2.11 -3.93 20.00
C MET A 182 1.98 -5.45 20.09
N GLU A 183 1.57 -5.96 21.25
CA GLU A 183 1.38 -7.42 21.45
C GLU A 183 0.13 -7.95 20.71
N ARG A 184 -0.84 -7.08 20.40
CA ARG A 184 -2.11 -7.44 19.74
C ARG A 184 -2.04 -7.49 18.22
N PHE A 185 -1.07 -6.81 17.61
CA PHE A 185 -0.88 -6.73 16.15
C PHE A 185 0.59 -6.93 15.83
N THR A 186 0.91 -7.92 15.00
CA THR A 186 2.31 -8.18 14.63
C THR A 186 2.48 -8.12 13.12
N TRP A 187 3.48 -7.34 12.69
CA TRP A 187 4.02 -7.35 11.33
C TRP A 187 5.37 -8.07 11.27
N GLU A 188 5.66 -8.91 12.27
CA GLU A 188 6.95 -9.57 12.41
C GLU A 188 7.28 -10.45 11.19
N GLY A 189 8.48 -10.28 10.67
CA GLY A 189 8.99 -10.95 9.48
C GLY A 189 8.48 -10.37 8.15
N HIS A 190 7.60 -9.36 8.16
CA HIS A 190 6.99 -8.80 6.96
C HIS A 190 7.52 -7.40 6.61
N CYS A 191 7.94 -7.20 5.36
CA CYS A 191 8.52 -5.94 4.91
C CYS A 191 7.42 -4.92 4.60
N MET A 192 7.44 -3.79 5.32
CA MET A 192 6.52 -2.68 5.08
C MET A 192 7.06 -1.63 4.10
N TYR A 193 8.24 -1.83 3.50
CA TYR A 193 8.88 -0.85 2.61
C TYR A 193 9.12 0.53 3.25
N CYS A 194 9.19 0.59 4.58
CA CYS A 194 9.30 1.82 5.39
C CYS A 194 10.66 2.54 5.32
N GLY A 195 11.68 1.90 4.72
CA GLY A 195 13.01 2.49 4.56
C GLY A 195 13.95 2.42 5.77
N HIS A 196 13.53 1.96 6.95
CA HIS A 196 14.41 1.83 8.15
C HIS A 196 15.67 0.97 7.95
N CYS A 197 15.66 0.11 6.94
CA CYS A 197 16.82 -0.68 6.54
C CYS A 197 17.99 0.17 6.02
N ALA A 198 17.77 1.44 5.64
CA ALA A 198 18.82 2.38 5.22
C ALA A 198 19.60 2.97 6.41
N PRO A 199 20.85 3.44 6.21
CA PRO A 199 21.65 3.26 5.00
C PRO A 199 22.25 1.84 4.91
N CYS A 200 22.29 1.28 3.69
CA CYS A 200 23.02 0.05 3.43
C CYS A 200 24.52 0.35 3.28
N SER A 201 25.39 -0.48 3.88
CA SER A 201 26.85 -0.34 3.74
C SER A 201 27.35 -0.47 2.30
N ALA A 202 26.58 -1.16 1.45
CA ALA A 202 26.84 -1.31 0.02
C ALA A 202 26.06 -0.30 -0.86
N GLY A 203 25.36 0.67 -0.27
CA GLY A 203 24.60 1.67 -1.04
C GLY A 203 23.27 1.18 -1.64
N ILE A 204 22.87 -0.07 -1.37
CA ILE A 204 21.63 -0.67 -1.89
C ILE A 204 20.40 0.02 -1.29
N ASP A 205 19.44 0.40 -2.15
CA ASP A 205 18.08 0.74 -1.74
C ASP A 205 17.30 -0.56 -1.45
N ILE A 206 17.48 -1.05 -0.22
CA ILE A 206 16.93 -2.33 0.23
C ILE A 206 15.39 -2.35 0.15
N ALA A 207 14.72 -1.24 0.47
CA ALA A 207 13.26 -1.19 0.47
C ALA A 207 12.72 -1.38 -0.96
N THR A 208 13.30 -0.67 -1.92
CA THR A 208 12.94 -0.79 -3.34
C THR A 208 13.28 -2.16 -3.92
N VAL A 209 14.46 -2.71 -3.62
CA VAL A 209 14.84 -4.08 -4.02
C VAL A 209 13.84 -5.10 -3.48
N HIS A 210 13.46 -5.00 -2.21
CA HIS A 210 12.50 -5.91 -1.59
C HIS A 210 11.11 -5.78 -2.23
N LYS A 211 10.66 -4.55 -2.53
CA LYS A 211 9.41 -4.30 -3.27
C LYS A 211 9.42 -5.04 -4.60
N PHE A 212 10.44 -4.86 -5.43
CA PHE A 212 10.54 -5.54 -6.72
C PHE A 212 10.62 -7.06 -6.59
N HIS A 213 11.34 -7.58 -5.60
CA HIS A 213 11.38 -9.01 -5.33
C HIS A 213 9.99 -9.58 -5.01
N ASN A 214 9.23 -8.92 -4.13
CA ASN A 214 7.89 -9.36 -3.75
C ASN A 214 6.94 -9.35 -4.95
N LEU A 215 6.97 -8.30 -5.78
CA LEU A 215 6.20 -8.22 -7.01
C LEU A 215 6.50 -9.39 -7.98
N ALA A 216 7.76 -9.81 -8.08
CA ALA A 216 8.18 -10.93 -8.93
C ALA A 216 7.85 -12.31 -8.31
N VAL A 217 7.80 -12.41 -6.98
CA VAL A 217 7.35 -13.64 -6.30
C VAL A 217 5.85 -13.82 -6.47
N ALA A 218 5.07 -12.76 -6.26
CA ALA A 218 3.62 -12.76 -6.37
C ALA A 218 3.13 -13.19 -7.76
N GLN A 219 3.86 -12.83 -8.83
CA GLN A 219 3.54 -13.25 -10.19
C GLN A 219 3.99 -14.69 -10.53
N GLY A 220 4.93 -15.27 -9.79
CA GLY A 220 5.62 -16.48 -10.22
C GLY A 220 6.63 -16.27 -11.36
N GLU A 221 6.67 -15.09 -11.99
CA GLU A 221 7.66 -14.67 -13.00
C GLU A 221 8.21 -13.25 -12.74
N ILE A 222 9.17 -12.79 -13.56
CA ILE A 222 9.67 -11.40 -13.49
C ILE A 222 9.04 -10.62 -14.65
N PRO A 223 8.00 -9.80 -14.39
CA PRO A 223 7.36 -9.01 -15.44
C PRO A 223 8.33 -8.00 -16.03
N GLU A 224 8.12 -7.65 -17.31
CA GLU A 224 8.96 -6.72 -18.07
C GLU A 224 9.14 -5.39 -17.34
N THR A 225 8.06 -4.79 -16.85
CA THR A 225 8.10 -3.52 -16.11
C THR A 225 8.99 -3.62 -14.87
N VAL A 226 8.80 -4.64 -14.02
CA VAL A 226 9.64 -4.83 -12.83
C VAL A 226 11.09 -5.10 -13.22
N ARG A 227 11.34 -5.86 -14.28
CA ARG A 227 12.70 -6.13 -14.79
C ARG A 227 13.40 -4.84 -15.19
N GLU A 228 12.75 -3.99 -15.96
CA GLU A 228 13.30 -2.72 -16.44
C GLU A 228 13.57 -1.75 -15.28
N HIS A 229 12.61 -1.60 -14.36
CA HIS A 229 12.78 -0.72 -13.20
C HIS A 229 13.84 -1.26 -12.23
N TYR A 230 13.93 -2.57 -12.04
CA TYR A 230 14.98 -3.19 -11.23
C TYR A 230 16.36 -2.99 -11.86
N ALA A 231 16.50 -3.21 -13.17
CA ALA A 231 17.76 -3.00 -13.90
C ALA A 231 18.23 -1.53 -13.91
N ALA A 232 17.31 -0.59 -13.73
CA ALA A 232 17.61 0.84 -13.64
C ALA A 232 18.13 1.27 -12.26
N LEU A 233 18.14 0.38 -11.25
CA LEU A 233 18.69 0.71 -9.94
C LEU A 233 20.21 0.92 -10.01
N THR A 234 20.71 1.86 -9.20
CA THR A 234 22.16 2.12 -9.11
C THR A 234 22.92 0.96 -8.49
N HIS A 235 22.30 0.29 -7.51
CA HIS A 235 22.87 -0.83 -6.77
C HIS A 235 21.84 -1.96 -6.64
N HIS A 236 22.31 -3.20 -6.68
CA HIS A 236 21.50 -4.40 -6.78
C HIS A 236 21.74 -5.38 -5.64
N ALA A 237 20.91 -6.42 -5.58
CA ALA A 237 20.92 -7.35 -4.47
C ALA A 237 22.21 -8.21 -4.41
N SER A 238 22.86 -8.50 -5.53
CA SER A 238 24.13 -9.28 -5.52
C SER A 238 25.30 -8.54 -4.88
N GLU A 239 25.22 -7.23 -4.74
CA GLU A 239 26.23 -6.42 -4.04
C GLU A 239 26.12 -6.56 -2.51
N CYS A 240 25.10 -7.26 -2.00
CA CYS A 240 24.90 -7.46 -0.58
C CYS A 240 26.05 -8.28 0.04
N ILE A 241 26.81 -7.65 0.94
CA ILE A 241 27.91 -8.32 1.68
C ILE A 241 27.44 -9.10 2.91
N GLY A 242 26.13 -9.14 3.19
CA GLY A 242 25.56 -9.89 4.30
C GLY A 242 25.98 -9.40 5.70
N CYS A 243 26.20 -8.09 5.89
CA CYS A 243 26.68 -7.55 7.16
C CYS A 243 25.64 -7.55 8.30
N GLY A 244 24.34 -7.70 7.99
CA GLY A 244 23.25 -7.73 8.98
C GLY A 244 22.87 -6.39 9.61
N ALA A 245 23.57 -5.29 9.29
CA ALA A 245 23.30 -3.98 9.90
C ALA A 245 21.88 -3.44 9.61
N CYS A 246 21.29 -3.81 8.47
CA CYS A 246 19.92 -3.45 8.13
C CYS A 246 18.89 -4.19 9.00
N GLU A 247 19.15 -5.44 9.37
CA GLU A 247 18.24 -6.26 10.19
C GLU A 247 18.14 -5.70 11.61
N THR A 248 19.25 -5.21 12.17
CA THR A 248 19.24 -4.57 13.50
C THR A 248 18.44 -3.27 13.56
N ARG A 249 18.17 -2.65 12.40
CA ARG A 249 17.33 -1.45 12.29
C ARG A 249 15.89 -1.76 11.91
N CYS A 250 15.58 -2.99 11.48
CA CYS A 250 14.25 -3.34 11.02
C CYS A 250 13.30 -3.42 12.22
N PRO A 251 12.28 -2.55 12.31
CA PRO A 251 11.33 -2.59 13.44
C PRO A 251 10.42 -3.83 13.41
N PHE A 252 10.40 -4.55 12.28
CA PHE A 252 9.56 -5.71 12.03
C PHE A 252 10.36 -7.03 11.99
N GLY A 253 11.67 -7.02 12.29
CA GLY A 253 12.45 -8.27 12.36
C GLY A 253 12.53 -9.06 11.04
N VAL A 254 12.48 -8.37 9.90
CA VAL A 254 12.60 -9.00 8.57
C VAL A 254 14.00 -9.58 8.37
N GLU A 255 14.11 -10.81 7.87
CA GLU A 255 15.38 -11.41 7.43
C GLU A 255 15.86 -10.80 6.10
N ILE A 256 16.33 -9.56 6.17
CA ILE A 256 16.71 -8.74 5.02
C ILE A 256 17.88 -9.37 4.26
N VAL A 257 18.89 -9.92 4.95
CA VAL A 257 20.05 -10.53 4.27
C VAL A 257 19.61 -11.74 3.45
N ALA A 258 18.72 -12.57 4.00
CA ALA A 258 18.13 -13.69 3.28
C ALA A 258 17.27 -13.20 2.10
N SER A 259 16.51 -12.12 2.27
CA SER A 259 15.72 -11.50 1.19
C SER A 259 16.61 -10.99 0.05
N MET A 260 17.73 -10.34 0.35
CA MET A 260 18.69 -9.89 -0.68
C MET A 260 19.27 -11.07 -1.46
N ARG A 261 19.60 -12.20 -0.81
CA ARG A 261 20.07 -13.40 -1.53
C ARG A 261 19.01 -13.93 -2.49
N ARG A 262 17.76 -14.04 -2.04
CA ARG A 262 16.63 -14.48 -2.89
C ARG A 262 16.38 -13.51 -4.05
N ALA A 263 16.51 -12.20 -3.82
CA ALA A 263 16.41 -11.20 -4.87
C ALA A 263 17.55 -11.36 -5.90
N ALA A 264 18.79 -11.53 -5.45
CA ALA A 264 19.94 -11.74 -6.34
C ALA A 264 19.80 -13.01 -7.19
N GLU A 265 19.34 -14.11 -6.59
CA GLU A 265 19.05 -15.36 -7.30
C GLU A 265 17.93 -15.18 -8.33
N ARG A 266 16.90 -14.39 -7.99
CA ARG A 266 15.75 -14.15 -8.87
C ARG A 266 16.12 -13.27 -10.06
N PHE A 267 16.78 -12.13 -9.82
CA PHE A 267 17.08 -11.14 -10.86
C PHE A 267 18.40 -11.42 -11.60
N GLY A 268 19.29 -12.22 -11.00
CA GLY A 268 20.57 -12.64 -11.60
C GLY A 268 21.74 -11.69 -11.33
N TYR A 269 21.54 -10.66 -10.50
CA TYR A 269 22.51 -9.66 -10.06
C TYR A 269 21.94 -8.86 -8.88
#